data_AF-A0A9E1W015-F1
#
_entry.id   AF-A0A9E1W015-F1
#
_cell.length_a   1.000
_cell.length_b   1.000
_cell.length_c   1.000
_cell.angle_alpha   90.00
_cell.angle_beta   90.00
_cell.angle_gamma   90.00
#
_symmetry.space_group_name_H-M   'P 1'
#
loop_
_entity.id
_entity.type
_entity.pdbx_description
1 polymer ?
#
loop_
_entity_poly.entity_id
_entity_poly.type
_entity_poly.pdbx_seq_one_letter_code
_entity_poly.pdbx_strand_id
1 'polypeptide(L)'
;MVEFLLGIHFIIVLYLVIGFPVALYFNHRLFRIIHTASLAAVSLLMVLGVPCPLTIWEEMLRQGPVYEGSFIASWLNRIIYLEGVDPTHVVYGDIAFALLVASSFFWRPLRPPKV
;
A
#
# COMPACT_ATOMS: atom_id res chain seq x y z
N MET A 1 12.35 7.49 -15.63
CA MET A 1 12.82 7.00 -14.30
C MET A 1 11.73 7.15 -13.24
N VAL A 2 11.12 8.32 -13.10
CA VAL A 2 9.99 8.56 -12.16
C VAL A 2 8.79 7.65 -12.44
N GLU A 3 8.41 7.44 -13.70
CA GLU A 3 7.28 6.58 -14.08
C GLU A 3 7.44 5.13 -13.61
N PHE A 4 8.66 4.61 -13.63
CA PHE A 4 8.96 3.25 -13.18
C PHE A 4 8.76 3.12 -11.66
N LEU A 5 9.27 4.09 -10.88
CA LEU A 5 9.07 4.13 -9.43
C LEU A 5 7.60 4.31 -9.07
N LEU A 6 6.90 5.22 -9.75
CA LEU A 6 5.46 5.43 -9.57
C LEU A 6 4.66 4.16 -9.91
N GLY A 7 5.07 3.43 -10.95
CA GLY A 7 4.50 2.14 -11.31
C GLY A 7 4.73 1.08 -10.21
N ILE A 8 5.93 1.03 -9.63
CA ILE A 8 6.21 0.14 -8.48
C ILE A 8 5.35 0.54 -7.28
N HIS A 9 5.26 1.83 -6.97
CA HIS A 9 4.44 2.32 -5.87
C HIS A 9 2.98 1.89 -6.06
N PHE A 10 2.45 2.09 -7.26
CA PHE A 10 1.10 1.65 -7.61
C PHE A 10 0.90 0.14 -7.43
N ILE A 11 1.86 -0.68 -7.87
CA ILE A 11 1.81 -2.14 -7.70
C ILE A 11 1.80 -2.52 -6.21
N ILE A 12 2.57 -1.82 -5.37
CA ILE A 12 2.56 -2.03 -3.92
C ILE A 12 1.20 -1.67 -3.34
N VAL A 13 0.60 -0.54 -3.73
CA VAL A 13 -0.76 -0.16 -3.29
C VAL A 13 -1.77 -1.22 -3.72
N LEU A 14 -1.73 -1.68 -4.97
CA LEU A 14 -2.59 -2.77 -5.45
C LEU A 14 -2.37 -4.08 -4.66
N TYR A 15 -1.12 -4.41 -4.33
CA TYR A 15 -0.80 -5.55 -3.49
C TYR A 15 -1.40 -5.41 -2.09
N LEU A 16 -1.39 -4.23 -1.49
CA LEU A 16 -1.98 -4.00 -0.17
C LEU A 16 -3.51 -4.09 -0.22
N VAL A 17 -4.17 -3.59 -1.27
CA VAL A 17 -5.63 -3.64 -1.39
C VAL A 17 -6.14 -5.03 -1.81
N ILE A 18 -5.62 -5.57 -2.90
CA ILE A 18 -6.06 -6.84 -3.51
C ILE A 18 -5.41 -8.05 -2.81
N GLY A 19 -4.28 -7.86 -2.13
CA GLY A 19 -3.61 -8.92 -1.40
C GLY A 19 -4.49 -9.53 -0.31
N PHE A 20 -5.41 -8.77 0.30
CA PHE A 20 -6.29 -9.30 1.34
C PHE A 20 -7.27 -10.37 0.82
N PRO A 21 -8.11 -10.12 -0.21
CA PRO A 21 -8.98 -11.17 -0.74
C PRO A 21 -8.19 -12.35 -1.31
N VAL A 22 -7.01 -12.12 -1.91
CA VAL A 22 -6.12 -13.20 -2.38
C VAL A 22 -5.60 -14.04 -1.20
N ALA A 23 -5.16 -13.38 -0.13
CA ALA A 23 -4.72 -14.00 1.12
C ALA A 23 -5.83 -14.84 1.75
N LEU A 24 -7.05 -14.31 1.75
CA LEU A 24 -8.25 -15.03 2.19
C LEU A 24 -8.67 -16.12 1.21
N TYR A 25 -8.40 -16.05 -0.08
CA TYR A 25 -8.78 -17.15 -0.96
C TYR A 25 -7.85 -18.36 -0.72
N PHE A 26 -6.55 -18.16 -0.91
CA PHE A 26 -5.57 -19.25 -0.87
C PHE A 26 -5.23 -19.74 0.55
N ASN A 27 -5.37 -18.90 1.57
CA ASN A 27 -4.93 -19.17 2.94
C ASN A 27 -3.46 -19.60 3.07
N HIS A 28 -2.59 -19.15 2.16
CA HIS A 28 -1.19 -19.53 2.19
C HIS A 28 -0.47 -18.80 3.34
N ARG A 29 0.11 -19.56 4.28
CA ARG A 29 0.65 -19.04 5.54
C ARG A 29 1.63 -17.88 5.32
N LEU A 30 2.63 -18.10 4.47
CA LEU A 30 3.67 -17.10 4.23
C LEU A 30 3.10 -15.84 3.59
N PHE A 31 2.19 -15.99 2.63
CA PHE A 31 1.59 -14.86 1.93
C PHE A 31 0.76 -14.00 2.89
N ARG A 32 -0.03 -14.63 3.78
CA ARG A 32 -0.81 -13.93 4.80
C ARG A 32 0.05 -13.14 5.78
N ILE A 33 1.14 -13.75 6.25
CA ILE A 33 2.06 -13.09 7.19
C ILE A 33 2.75 -11.91 6.52
N ILE A 34 3.34 -12.11 5.34
CA ILE A 34 4.02 -11.03 4.60
C ILE A 34 3.05 -9.90 4.30
N HIS A 35 1.87 -10.21 3.78
CA HIS A 35 0.86 -9.19 3.47
C HIS A 35 0.45 -8.37 4.68
N THR A 36 0.13 -9.04 5.79
CA THR A 36 -0.28 -8.36 7.02
C THR A 36 0.86 -7.53 7.61
N ALA A 37 2.10 -8.03 7.56
CA ALA A 37 3.28 -7.30 8.03
C ALA A 37 3.58 -6.06 7.17
N SER A 38 3.49 -6.19 5.85
CA SER A 38 3.66 -5.06 4.92
C SER A 38 2.60 -3.99 5.15
N LEU A 39 1.32 -4.39 5.29
CA LEU A 39 0.24 -3.46 5.57
C LEU A 39 0.47 -2.77 6.92
N ALA A 40 0.75 -3.52 7.98
CA ALA A 40 1.03 -2.95 9.31
C ALA A 40 2.20 -1.96 9.31
N ALA A 41 3.27 -2.24 8.55
CA ALA A 41 4.40 -1.32 8.42
C ALA A 41 3.99 -0.01 7.73
N VAL A 42 3.22 -0.08 6.64
CA VAL A 42 2.73 1.11 5.92
C VAL A 42 1.75 1.91 6.80
N SER A 43 0.82 1.24 7.48
CA SER A 43 -0.10 1.88 8.43
C SER A 43 0.65 2.61 9.54
N LEU A 44 1.71 2.02 10.07
CA LEU A 44 2.54 2.66 11.09
C LEU A 44 3.22 3.93 10.55
N LEU A 45 3.79 3.88 9.34
CA LEU A 45 4.38 5.06 8.71
C LEU A 45 3.34 6.18 8.54
N MET A 46 2.14 5.84 8.06
CA MET A 46 1.04 6.78 7.88
C MET A 46 0.61 7.44 9.20
N VAL A 47 0.47 6.67 10.28
CA VAL A 47 0.13 7.21 11.61
C VAL A 47 1.22 8.11 12.17
N LEU A 48 2.49 7.79 11.92
CA LEU A 48 3.63 8.61 12.33
C LEU A 48 3.80 9.87 11.46
N GLY A 49 2.97 10.06 10.42
CA GLY A 49 3.12 11.14 9.45
C GLY A 49 4.40 11.06 8.62
N VAL A 50 5.01 9.87 8.55
CA VAL A 50 6.21 9.62 7.76
C VAL A 50 5.79 9.20 6.36
N PRO A 51 6.22 9.89 5.29
CA PRO A 51 5.90 9.49 3.93
C PRO A 51 6.50 8.11 3.63
N CYS A 52 5.85 7.36 2.74
CA CYS A 52 6.42 6.10 2.26
C CYS A 52 7.82 6.36 1.66
N PRO A 53 8.81 5.48 1.89
CA PRO A 53 10.14 5.67 1.33
C PRO A 53 10.11 5.93 -0.18
N LEU A 54 9.22 5.25 -0.93
CA LEU A 54 9.03 5.45 -2.36
C LEU A 54 8.62 6.88 -2.73
N THR A 55 7.75 7.52 -1.94
CA THR A 55 7.38 8.93 -2.13
C THR A 55 8.59 9.86 -2.04
N ILE A 56 9.49 9.61 -1.07
CA ILE A 56 10.72 10.40 -0.94
C ILE A 56 11.58 10.25 -2.21
N TRP A 57 11.75 9.03 -2.71
CA TRP A 57 12.48 8.79 -3.98
C TRP A 57 11.80 9.45 -5.18
N GLU A 58 10.46 9.40 -5.27
CA GLU A 58 9.68 10.06 -6.31
C GLU A 58 9.89 11.59 -6.30
N GLU A 59 9.84 12.22 -5.12
CA GLU A 59 10.06 13.65 -4.94
C GLU A 59 11.49 14.07 -5.28
N MET A 60 12.49 13.30 -4.84
CA MET A 60 13.89 13.56 -5.17
C MET A 60 14.14 13.52 -6.68
N LEU A 61 13.49 12.60 -7.40
CA LEU A 61 13.62 12.50 -8.86
C LEU A 61 12.77 13.53 -9.62
N ARG A 62 11.78 14.15 -8.95
CA ARG A 62 10.90 15.19 -9.49
C ARG A 62 11.50 16.59 -9.47
N GLN A 63 12.72 16.82 -8.96
CA GLN A 63 13.34 18.16 -8.91
C GLN A 63 13.67 18.80 -10.30
N GLY A 64 13.19 18.22 -11.40
CA GLY A 64 13.06 18.89 -12.72
C GLY A 64 11.70 19.58 -12.88
N PRO A 65 11.46 20.36 -13.96
CA PRO A 65 10.25 21.18 -14.07
C PRO A 65 8.95 20.41 -13.82
N VAL A 66 8.06 21.01 -13.02
CA VAL A 66 6.83 20.47 -12.41
C VAL A 66 5.81 19.89 -13.42
N TYR A 67 6.07 20.04 -14.73
CA TYR A 67 5.25 19.59 -15.86
C TYR A 67 5.90 18.50 -16.75
N GLU A 68 6.97 17.84 -16.31
CA GLU A 68 7.67 16.77 -17.06
C GLU A 68 7.16 15.34 -16.75
N GLY A 69 5.96 15.19 -16.19
CA GLY A 69 5.32 13.88 -16.04
C GLY A 69 4.49 13.53 -17.28
N SER A 70 4.58 12.29 -17.78
CA SER A 70 3.65 11.83 -18.83
C SER A 70 2.19 11.88 -18.35
N PHE A 71 1.25 11.84 -19.29
CA PHE A 71 -0.17 11.71 -18.99
C PHE A 71 -0.45 10.56 -18.00
N ILE A 72 0.22 9.42 -18.14
CA ILE A 72 0.06 8.27 -17.24
C ILE A 72 0.59 8.60 -15.84
N ALA A 73 1.74 9.27 -15.75
CA ALA A 73 2.33 9.65 -14.47
C ALA A 73 1.44 10.63 -13.69
N SER A 74 0.77 11.57 -14.38
CA SER A 74 -0.14 12.50 -13.72
C SER A 74 -1.35 11.77 -13.13
N TRP A 75 -1.99 10.88 -13.89
CA TRP A 75 -3.12 10.09 -13.40
C TRP A 75 -2.74 9.15 -12.26
N LEU A 76 -1.61 8.44 -12.37
CA LEU A 76 -1.15 7.54 -11.30
C LEU A 76 -0.88 8.31 -10.01
N ASN A 77 -0.25 9.49 -10.09
CA ASN A 77 0.01 10.31 -8.91
C ASN A 77 -1.31 10.72 -8.24
N ARG A 78 -2.29 11.20 -9.02
CA ARG A 78 -3.62 11.57 -8.50
C ARG A 78 -4.33 10.39 -7.80
N ILE A 79 -4.19 9.19 -8.33
CA ILE A 79 -4.77 7.96 -7.75
C ILE A 79 -4.04 7.56 -6.46
N ILE A 80 -2.72 7.47 -6.49
CA ILE A 80 -1.91 7.01 -5.35
C ILE A 80 -2.05 7.96 -4.15
N TYR A 81 -2.01 9.27 -4.40
CA TYR A 81 -2.14 10.28 -3.37
C TYR A 81 -3.58 10.69 -3.08
N LEU A 82 -4.56 9.98 -3.66
CA LEU A 82 -6.00 10.21 -3.50
C LEU A 82 -6.35 11.70 -3.57
N GLU A 83 -5.95 12.35 -4.66
CA GLU A 83 -6.12 13.79 -4.82
C GLU A 83 -7.60 14.19 -4.61
N GLY A 84 -7.81 15.17 -3.72
CA GLY A 84 -9.15 15.64 -3.34
C GLY A 84 -9.77 14.92 -2.14
N VAL A 85 -9.09 13.91 -1.59
CA VAL A 85 -9.45 13.29 -0.29
C VAL A 85 -8.57 13.89 0.80
N ASP A 86 -9.17 14.22 1.93
CA ASP A 86 -8.41 14.68 3.09
C ASP A 86 -7.54 13.53 3.65
N PRO A 87 -6.23 13.76 3.88
CA PRO A 87 -5.29 12.71 4.31
C PRO A 87 -5.71 11.98 5.59
N THR A 88 -6.42 12.64 6.50
CA THR A 88 -6.89 12.05 7.76
C THR A 88 -7.89 10.93 7.49
N HIS A 89 -8.76 11.09 6.50
CA HIS A 89 -9.72 10.08 6.09
C HIS A 89 -9.03 8.86 5.47
N VAL A 90 -7.93 9.09 4.75
CA VAL A 90 -7.10 8.02 4.19
C VAL A 90 -6.45 7.21 5.31
N VAL A 91 -5.90 7.87 6.33
CA VAL A 91 -5.32 7.20 7.51
C VAL A 91 -6.38 6.38 8.26
N TYR A 92 -7.58 6.92 8.48
CA TYR A 92 -8.65 6.15 9.12
C TYR A 92 -9.09 4.94 8.30
N GLY A 93 -9.21 5.10 6.97
CA GLY A 93 -9.52 4.01 6.05
C GLY A 93 -8.46 2.91 6.08
N ASP A 94 -7.19 3.28 6.06
CA ASP A 94 -6.06 2.36 6.13
C ASP A 94 -6.04 1.59 7.47
N ILE A 95 -6.22 2.28 8.61
CA ILE A 95 -6.27 1.63 9.92
C ILE A 95 -7.47 0.69 10.04
N ALA A 96 -8.65 1.11 9.57
CA ALA A 96 -9.82 0.23 9.55
C ALA A 96 -9.58 -1.03 8.71
N PHE A 97 -8.93 -0.88 7.55
CA PHE A 97 -8.55 -1.99 6.70
C PHE A 97 -7.49 -2.88 7.35
N ALA A 98 -6.44 -2.32 7.96
CA ALA A 98 -5.41 -3.07 8.69
C ALA A 98 -6.02 -3.89 9.85
N LEU A 99 -6.95 -3.33 10.61
CA LEU A 99 -7.70 -4.03 11.65
C LEU A 99 -8.54 -5.17 11.08
N LEU A 100 -9.21 -4.96 9.94
CA LEU A 100 -9.95 -6.01 9.23
C LEU A 100 -9.01 -7.16 8.81
N VAL A 101 -7.87 -6.85 8.21
CA VAL A 101 -6.86 -7.84 7.80
C VAL A 101 -6.33 -8.61 9.01
N ALA A 102 -5.99 -7.92 10.10
CA ALA A 102 -5.52 -8.55 11.35
C ALA A 102 -6.60 -9.42 11.98
N SER A 103 -7.86 -8.97 11.98
CA SER A 103 -8.98 -9.74 12.52
C SER A 103 -9.13 -11.09 11.83
N SER A 104 -8.77 -11.17 10.53
CA SER A 104 -8.90 -12.38 9.72
C SER A 104 -8.16 -13.59 10.25
N PHE A 105 -7.16 -13.41 11.11
CA PHE A 105 -6.44 -14.52 11.75
C PHE A 105 -7.30 -15.24 12.80
N PHE A 106 -8.29 -14.57 13.39
CA PHE A 106 -9.21 -15.16 14.36
C PHE A 106 -10.30 -15.99 13.69
N TRP A 107 -10.97 -15.44 12.67
CA TRP A 107 -12.09 -16.11 11.99
C TRP A 107 -11.66 -17.03 10.85
N ARG A 108 -10.43 -16.88 10.35
CA ARG A 108 -9.83 -17.81 9.39
C ARG A 108 -8.39 -18.09 9.80
N PRO A 109 -8.13 -19.04 10.71
CA PRO A 109 -6.79 -19.31 11.21
C PRO A 109 -5.85 -19.83 10.12
N LEU A 110 -4.55 -19.69 10.36
CA LEU A 110 -3.51 -20.19 9.46
C LEU A 110 -3.54 -21.71 9.41
N ARG A 111 -3.38 -22.28 8.22
CA ARG A 111 -3.18 -23.73 8.09
C ARG A 111 -1.80 -24.09 8.66
N PRO A 112 -1.70 -25.09 9.56
CA PRO A 112 -0.40 -25.55 10.03
C PRO A 112 0.43 -26.06 8.84
N PRO A 113 1.77 -25.89 8.87
CA PRO A 113 2.62 -26.51 7.86
C PRO A 113 2.39 -28.03 7.88
N LYS A 114 2.28 -28.65 6.70
CA LYS A 114 2.32 -30.11 6.60
C LYS A 114 3.76 -30.50 6.94
N VAL A 115 3.95 -31.03 8.15
CA VAL A 115 5.22 -31.62 8.63
C VAL A 115 5.43 -32.95 7.91
#